data_AF-A0A952ZY01-F1
#
_entry.id   AF-A0A952ZY01-F1
#
_cell.length_a   1.000
_cell.length_b   1.000
_cell.length_c   1.000
_cell.angle_alpha   90.00
_cell.angle_beta   90.00
_cell.angle_gamma   90.00
#
_symmetry.space_group_name_H-M   'P 1'
#
loop_
_entity.id
_entity.type
_entity.pdbx_description
1 polymer ?
#
loop_
_entity_poly.entity_id
_entity_poly.type
_entity_poly.pdbx_seq_one_letter_code
_entity_poly.pdbx_strand_id
1 'polypeptide(L)' 'MKSRLLRLALAATAAAAAMLGSGCSTPHVQPWERATLADYTMRPDRDPLQTAMTEHIYFSREASSGGRGVGGSGCGCN' A
#
# COMPACT_ATOMS: atom_id res chain seq x y z
N MET A 1 36.15 31.48 6.50
CA MET A 1 35.61 31.00 5.20
C MET A 1 35.13 29.55 5.26
N LYS A 2 35.93 28.60 5.76
CA LYS A 2 35.57 27.17 5.92
C LYS A 2 34.30 26.92 6.77
N SER A 3 34.10 27.68 7.85
CA SER A 3 32.91 27.56 8.72
C SER A 3 31.60 28.03 8.08
N ARG A 4 31.66 28.98 7.13
CA ARG A 4 30.48 29.42 6.36
C ARG A 4 30.12 28.41 5.28
N LEU A 5 31.13 27.84 4.62
CA LEU A 5 30.96 26.74 3.65
C LEU A 5 30.37 25.49 4.32
N LEU A 6 30.82 25.14 5.53
CA LEU A 6 30.29 24.00 6.29
C LEU A 6 28.81 24.18 6.65
N ARG A 7 28.41 25.39 7.06
CA ARG A 7 27.01 25.71 7.40
C ARG A 7 26.09 25.71 6.18
N LEU A 8 26.56 26.20 5.04
CA LEU A 8 25.81 26.18 3.77
C LEU A 8 25.63 24.75 3.27
N ALA A 9 26.66 23.91 3.37
CA ALA A 9 26.56 22.49 3.03
C ALA A 9 25.56 21.76 3.93
N LEU A 10 25.58 22.03 5.25
CA LEU A 10 24.66 21.43 6.22
C LEU A 10 23.19 21.86 5.97
N ALA A 11 22.97 23.12 5.59
CA ALA A 11 21.64 23.62 5.25
C ALA A 11 21.12 23.01 3.94
N ALA A 12 21.99 22.86 2.94
CA ALA A 12 21.63 22.25 1.66
C ALA A 12 21.27 20.76 1.81
N THR A 13 22.01 20.00 2.62
CA THR A 13 21.68 18.58 2.88
C THR A 13 20.39 18.43 3.67
N ALA A 14 20.13 19.29 4.66
CA ALA A 14 18.87 19.28 5.41
C ALA A 14 17.65 19.61 4.52
N ALA A 15 17.79 20.59 3.61
CA ALA A 15 16.74 20.93 2.66
C ALA A 15 16.46 19.78 1.68
N ALA A 16 17.49 19.14 1.15
CA ALA A 16 17.35 17.98 0.26
C ALA A 16 16.65 16.80 0.96
N ALA A 17 16.98 16.53 2.24
CA ALA A 17 16.32 15.49 3.02
C ALA A 17 14.83 15.78 3.25
N ALA A 18 14.45 17.03 3.50
CA ALA A 18 13.05 17.43 3.67
C ALA A 18 12.23 17.24 2.38
N MET A 19 12.80 17.54 1.21
CA MET A 19 12.12 17.37 -0.09
C MET A 19 11.93 15.89 -0.46
N LEU A 20 12.83 15.01 -0.02
CA LEU A 20 12.70 13.56 -0.22
C LEU A 20 11.63 12.95 0.70
N GLY A 21 11.37 13.56 1.87
CA GLY A 21 10.38 13.09 2.85
C GLY A 21 8.94 13.53 2.58
N SER A 22 8.69 14.51 1.70
CA SER A 22 7.34 15.04 1.44
C SER A 22 6.47 14.18 0.52
N GLY A 23 6.97 13.03 0.05
CA GLY A 23 6.33 12.20 -0.98
C GLY A 23 5.08 11.41 -0.56
N CYS A 24 4.73 11.34 0.73
CA CYS A 24 3.66 10.46 1.23
C CYS A 24 2.54 11.17 2.01
N SER A 25 2.21 12.41 1.66
CA SER A 25 0.91 12.98 2.08
C SER A 25 -0.14 12.68 1.02
N THR A 26 -0.58 11.42 0.95
CA THR A 26 -1.84 11.15 0.24
C THR A 26 -2.93 11.97 0.95
N PRO A 27 -3.79 12.72 0.23
CA PRO A 27 -5.00 13.22 0.85
C PRO A 27 -5.71 12.02 1.46
N HIS A 28 -6.11 12.13 2.72
CA HIS A 28 -6.84 11.08 3.40
C HIS A 28 -8.23 10.98 2.77
N VAL A 29 -8.33 10.20 1.69
CA VAL A 29 -9.58 9.90 0.98
C VAL A 29 -10.39 8.98 1.88
N GLN A 30 -11.64 9.36 2.13
CA GLN A 30 -12.52 8.60 3.00
C GLN A 30 -12.76 7.20 2.40
N PRO A 31 -12.87 6.13 3.20
CA PRO A 31 -12.98 4.77 2.68
C PRO A 31 -14.08 4.58 1.62
N TRP A 32 -15.23 5.25 1.78
CA TRP A 32 -16.36 5.19 0.86
C TRP A 32 -16.13 5.96 -0.46
N GLU A 33 -15.25 6.96 -0.49
CA GLU A 33 -14.91 7.70 -1.70
C GLU A 33 -14.11 6.83 -2.69
N ARG A 34 -13.43 5.79 -2.20
CA ARG A 34 -12.67 4.84 -3.03
C ARG A 34 -13.57 4.03 -3.96
N ALA A 35 -14.87 3.89 -3.64
CA ALA A 35 -15.82 3.19 -4.49
C ALA A 35 -16.03 3.87 -5.85
N THR A 36 -15.75 5.17 -5.96
CA THR A 36 -15.91 5.93 -7.21
C THR A 36 -14.97 5.46 -8.33
N LEU A 37 -13.80 4.93 -7.96
CA LEU A 37 -12.81 4.36 -8.87
C LEU A 37 -12.85 2.84 -8.92
N ALA A 38 -13.71 2.20 -8.12
CA ALA A 38 -13.83 0.75 -8.09
C ALA A 38 -14.64 0.25 -9.30
N ASP A 39 -14.14 -0.76 -9.97
CA ASP A 39 -14.73 -1.38 -11.15
C ASP A 39 -15.08 -2.84 -10.84
N TYR A 40 -16.06 -3.40 -11.56
CA TYR A 40 -16.44 -4.81 -11.43
C TYR A 40 -15.24 -5.75 -11.62
N THR A 41 -14.28 -5.38 -12.47
CA THR A 41 -13.07 -6.16 -12.72
C THR A 41 -12.11 -6.25 -11.54
N MET A 42 -12.20 -5.33 -10.58
CA MET A 42 -11.38 -5.32 -9.35
C MET A 42 -12.01 -6.14 -8.22
N ARG A 43 -13.20 -6.72 -8.43
CA ARG A 43 -13.86 -7.56 -7.43
C ARG A 43 -13.14 -8.90 -7.27
N PRO A 44 -12.71 -9.27 -6.05
CA PRO A 44 -12.00 -10.53 -5.81
C PRO A 44 -12.91 -11.76 -5.92
N ASP A 45 -14.23 -11.58 -5.92
CA ASP A 45 -15.28 -12.61 -6.05
C ASP A 45 -15.92 -12.65 -7.44
N ARG A 46 -15.38 -11.91 -8.42
CA ARG A 46 -15.95 -11.80 -9.78
C ARG A 46 -16.05 -13.13 -10.51
N ASP A 47 -15.09 -14.02 -10.28
CA ASP A 47 -14.98 -15.30 -10.97
C ASP A 47 -14.90 -16.45 -9.94
N PRO A 48 -15.90 -17.36 -9.92
CA PRO A 48 -15.93 -18.47 -8.99
C PRO A 48 -14.80 -19.48 -9.23
N LEU A 49 -14.35 -19.65 -10.48
CA LEU A 49 -13.24 -20.55 -10.80
C LEU A 49 -11.93 -20.00 -10.24
N GLN A 50 -11.65 -18.70 -10.47
CA GLN A 50 -10.49 -18.03 -9.88
C GLN A 50 -10.51 -18.07 -8.35
N THR A 51 -11.69 -17.91 -7.76
CA THR A 51 -11.87 -18.03 -6.31
C THR A 51 -11.49 -19.43 -5.82
N ALA A 52 -12.03 -20.49 -6.45
CA ALA A 52 -11.74 -21.87 -6.07
C ALA A 52 -10.25 -22.24 -6.26
N MET A 53 -9.64 -21.80 -7.36
CA MET A 53 -8.21 -22.03 -7.62
C MET A 53 -7.33 -21.31 -6.59
N THR A 54 -7.69 -20.09 -6.23
CA THR A 54 -6.95 -19.30 -5.23
C THR A 54 -7.02 -19.94 -3.86
N GLU A 55 -8.20 -20.41 -3.43
CA GLU A 55 -8.35 -21.19 -2.19
C GLU A 55 -7.51 -22.47 -2.21
N HIS A 56 -7.53 -23.20 -3.34
CA HIS A 56 -6.72 -24.40 -3.49
C HIS A 56 -5.22 -24.11 -3.32
N ILE A 57 -4.72 -23.00 -3.89
CA ILE A 57 -3.33 -22.55 -3.71
C ILE A 57 -3.04 -22.23 -2.24
N TYR A 58 -3.96 -21.52 -1.56
CA TYR A 58 -3.76 -21.17 -0.15
C TYR A 58 -3.68 -22.40 0.75
N PHE A 59 -4.56 -23.38 0.56
CA PHE A 59 -4.58 -24.61 1.37
C PHE A 59 -3.51 -25.64 1.00
N SER A 60 -2.95 -25.57 -0.21
CA SER A 60 -1.92 -26.52 -0.67
C SER A 60 -0.52 -26.21 -0.15
N ARG A 61 -0.31 -25.07 0.53
CA ARG A 61 0.99 -24.69 1.07
C ARG A 61 1.16 -25.26 2.48
N GLU A 62 2.18 -26.09 2.68
CA GLU A 62 2.53 -26.58 4.02
C GLU A 62 2.76 -25.39 4.97
N ALA A 63 2.05 -25.39 6.11
CA ALA A 63 1.92 -24.29 7.09
C ALA A 63 0.89 -23.17 6.77
N SER A 64 0.01 -23.32 5.78
CA SER A 64 -1.13 -22.43 5.63
C SER A 64 -2.13 -22.62 6.78
N SER A 65 -2.12 -21.72 7.76
CA SER A 65 -3.18 -21.61 8.76
C SER A 65 -4.03 -20.39 8.43
N GLY A 66 -5.32 -20.58 8.15
CA GLY A 66 -6.29 -19.48 8.08
C GLY A 66 -7.00 -19.16 6.76
N GLY A 67 -6.72 -19.85 5.65
CA GLY A 67 -7.40 -19.64 4.37
C GLY A 67 -7.50 -18.17 3.91
N ARG A 68 -8.42 -17.85 3.00
CA ARG A 68 -8.69 -16.47 2.55
C ARG A 68 -9.22 -15.53 3.67
N GLY A 69 -9.46 -16.05 4.87
CA GLY A 69 -10.13 -15.36 5.98
C GLY A 69 -9.24 -14.80 7.10
N VAL A 70 -7.94 -15.06 7.14
CA VAL A 70 -7.04 -14.54 8.22
C VAL A 70 -6.40 -13.18 7.96
N GLY A 71 -6.69 -12.57 6.81
CA GLY A 71 -6.25 -11.22 6.50
C GLY A 71 -6.93 -10.75 5.23
N GLY A 72 -8.09 -10.11 5.37
CA GLY A 72 -8.93 -9.68 4.25
C GLY A 72 -8.15 -8.83 3.24
N SER A 73 -7.90 -9.37 2.05
CA SER A 73 -7.36 -8.64 0.90
C SER A 73 -8.51 -8.05 0.07
N GLY A 74 -9.24 -7.11 0.66
CA GLY A 74 -10.31 -6.39 -0.04
C GLY A 74 -10.28 -4.91 0.30
N CYS A 75 -9.88 -4.06 -0.66
CA CYS A 75 -9.95 -2.58 -0.72
C CYS A 75 -9.69 -1.72 0.55
N GLY A 76 -9.27 -2.30 1.68
CA GLY A 76 -8.94 -1.60 2.91
C GLY A 76 -10.13 -1.03 3.69
N CYS A 77 -11.33 -1.61 3.57
CA CYS A 77 -12.45 -1.26 4.45
C CYS A 77 -12.41 -2.15 5.69
N ASN A 78 -11.71 -1.71 6.74
CA ASN A 78 -12.13 -2.03 8.11
C ASN A 78 -13.25 -1.07 8.49
#